data_AF-A0AAN7QLV5-F1
#
_entry.id   AF-A0AAN7QLV5-F1
#
_cell.length_a   1.000
_cell.length_b   1.000
_cell.length_c   1.000
_cell.angle_alpha   90.00
_cell.angle_beta   90.00
_cell.angle_gamma   90.00
#
_symmetry.space_group_name_H-M   'P 1'
#
loop_
_entity.id
_entity.type
_entity.pdbx_description
1 polymer ?
#
loop_
_entity_poly.entity_id
_entity_poly.type
_entity_poly.pdbx_seq_one_letter_code
_entity_poly.pdbx_strand_id
1 'polypeptide(L)'
;MRTIVFVTLLSASFVSSTWVLPSNITDSWLALVNPFFSECICQTRVKPHIALRAIANTDLVDDACLKCFIKCLAINLNFFNTATGMVDQALVVSKIAGVTPEIISYCNDLTNNEMDVCQGAYDFFVCFAFAVANATMI
;
A
#
# COMPACT_ATOMS: atom_id res chain seq x y z
N MET A 1 42.16 19.44 29.29
CA MET A 1 42.04 19.44 27.82
C MET A 1 41.70 18.01 27.40
N ARG A 2 40.50 17.80 26.82
CA ARG A 2 40.15 16.75 25.84
C ARG A 2 40.15 15.28 26.33
N THR A 3 39.11 14.45 26.21
CA THR A 3 37.82 14.51 25.49
C THR A 3 36.91 13.44 26.12
N ILE A 4 35.70 13.80 26.54
CA ILE A 4 34.66 12.82 26.86
C ILE A 4 34.08 12.34 25.53
N VAL A 5 34.31 11.09 25.18
CA VAL A 5 33.79 10.46 23.96
C VAL A 5 32.34 10.05 24.21
N PHE A 6 31.40 10.95 23.91
CA PHE A 6 29.98 10.61 23.79
C PHE A 6 29.77 9.90 22.44
N VAL A 7 29.95 8.57 22.43
CA VAL A 7 29.46 7.71 21.34
C VAL A 7 28.11 7.15 21.80
N THR A 8 27.09 8.00 21.78
CA THR A 8 25.70 7.56 21.87
C THR A 8 25.20 7.30 20.46
N LEU A 9 24.98 6.02 20.19
CA LEU A 9 24.38 5.42 19.01
C LEU A 9 23.25 6.27 18.42
N LEU A 10 23.50 6.87 17.26
CA LEU A 10 22.45 7.15 16.28
C LEU A 10 22.14 5.83 15.57
N SER A 11 21.46 4.90 16.26
CA SER A 11 20.74 3.86 15.56
C SER A 11 19.55 4.54 14.90
N ALA A 12 19.70 4.89 13.62
CA ALA A 12 18.57 5.12 12.74
C ALA A 12 17.80 3.80 12.68
N SER A 13 16.88 3.60 13.60
CA SER A 13 15.89 2.55 13.50
C SER A 13 15.11 2.89 12.24
N PHE A 14 15.39 2.19 11.14
CA PHE A 14 14.44 2.09 10.05
C PHE A 14 13.23 1.39 10.66
N VAL A 15 12.29 2.17 11.21
CA VAL A 15 10.99 1.65 11.59
C VAL A 15 10.32 1.36 10.26
N SER A 16 10.43 0.12 9.78
CA SER A 16 9.54 -0.38 8.74
C SER A 16 8.15 -0.40 9.36
N SER A 17 7.29 0.52 8.92
CA SER A 17 5.90 0.59 9.36
C SER A 17 5.13 -0.57 8.75
N THR A 18 5.12 -1.73 9.42
CA THR A 18 4.24 -2.83 9.08
C THR A 18 2.90 -2.59 9.76
N TRP A 19 1.81 -2.46 8.99
CA TRP A 19 0.47 -2.38 9.56
C TRP A 19 -0.13 -3.78 9.71
N VAL A 20 -0.72 -4.04 10.88
CA VAL A 20 -1.45 -5.29 11.12
C VAL A 20 -2.91 -5.06 10.74
N LEU A 21 -3.34 -5.68 9.64
CA LEU A 21 -4.73 -5.58 9.16
C LEU A 21 -5.58 -6.76 9.65
N PRO A 22 -6.90 -6.56 9.85
CA PRO A 22 -7.83 -7.65 10.15
C PRO A 22 -7.78 -8.77 9.12
N SER A 23 -7.88 -10.03 9.56
CA SER A 23 -7.75 -11.19 8.67
C SER A 23 -8.77 -11.20 7.54
N ASN A 24 -10.01 -10.78 7.78
CA ASN A 24 -11.03 -10.70 6.72
C ASN A 24 -10.64 -9.76 5.57
N ILE A 25 -9.91 -8.69 5.86
CA ILE A 25 -9.42 -7.75 4.84
C ILE A 25 -8.20 -8.35 4.13
N THR A 26 -7.24 -8.86 4.90
CA THR A 26 -6.01 -9.47 4.36
C THR A 26 -6.32 -10.68 3.47
N ASP A 27 -7.21 -11.57 3.89
CA ASP A 27 -7.60 -12.77 3.15
C ASP A 27 -8.32 -12.41 1.85
N SER A 28 -9.23 -11.43 1.90
CA SER A 28 -9.93 -10.93 0.70
C SER A 28 -8.94 -10.28 -0.28
N TRP A 29 -8.02 -9.48 0.23
CA TRP A 29 -6.98 -8.84 -0.57
C TRP A 29 -6.07 -9.86 -1.25
N LEU A 30 -5.56 -10.84 -0.50
CA LEU A 30 -4.71 -11.91 -1.02
C LEU A 30 -5.41 -12.70 -2.12
N ALA A 31 -6.68 -13.05 -1.93
CA ALA A 31 -7.47 -13.76 -2.93
C ALA A 31 -7.65 -12.95 -4.22
N LEU A 32 -7.84 -11.64 -4.12
CA LEU A 32 -8.01 -10.74 -5.26
C LEU A 32 -6.72 -10.57 -6.07
N VAL A 33 -5.58 -10.38 -5.41
CA VAL A 33 -4.32 -10.07 -6.11
C VAL A 33 -3.59 -11.30 -6.64
N ASN A 34 -3.84 -12.48 -6.08
CA ASN A 34 -3.13 -13.71 -6.43
C ASN A 34 -3.08 -14.01 -7.95
N PRO A 35 -4.17 -13.85 -8.73
CA PRO A 35 -4.14 -14.09 -10.17
C PRO A 35 -3.20 -13.16 -10.95
N PHE A 36 -2.94 -11.95 -10.43
CA PHE A 36 -2.18 -10.90 -11.11
C PHE A 36 -0.77 -10.73 -10.55
N PHE A 37 -0.45 -11.39 -9.43
CA PHE A 37 0.78 -11.18 -8.69
C PHE A 37 2.04 -11.43 -9.53
N SER A 38 2.14 -12.59 -10.18
CA SER A 38 3.29 -12.93 -11.01
C SER A 38 3.41 -12.05 -12.25
N GLU A 39 2.29 -11.70 -12.88
CA GLU A 39 2.27 -10.82 -14.04
C GLU A 39 2.79 -9.43 -13.67
N CYS A 40 2.28 -8.85 -12.58
CA CYS A 40 2.72 -7.53 -12.13
C CYS A 40 4.18 -7.50 -11.69
N ILE A 41 4.71 -8.59 -11.08
CA ILE A 41 6.15 -8.71 -10.83
C ILE A 41 6.95 -8.62 -12.14
N CYS A 42 6.52 -9.35 -13.17
CA CYS A 42 7.21 -9.39 -14.45
C CYS A 42 7.22 -8.02 -15.14
N GLN A 43 6.07 -7.35 -15.16
CA GLN A 43 5.91 -6.04 -15.81
C GLN A 43 6.74 -4.95 -15.14
N THR A 44 6.75 -4.90 -13.81
CA THR A 44 7.36 -3.79 -13.06
C THR A 44 8.79 -4.07 -12.61
N ARG A 45 9.23 -5.33 -12.71
CA ARG A 45 10.55 -5.81 -12.26
C ARG A 45 10.80 -5.57 -10.77
N VAL A 46 9.73 -5.40 -9.97
CA VAL A 46 9.85 -5.38 -8.51
C VAL A 46 10.48 -6.69 -8.05
N LYS A 47 11.36 -6.61 -7.04
CA LYS A 47 11.97 -7.83 -6.49
C LYS A 47 10.87 -8.69 -5.87
N PRO A 48 10.77 -10.00 -6.18
CA PRO A 48 9.68 -10.84 -5.71
C PRO A 48 9.47 -10.83 -4.18
N HIS A 49 10.56 -10.77 -3.40
CA HIS A 49 10.46 -10.68 -1.94
C HIS A 49 9.92 -9.33 -1.43
N ILE A 50 10.15 -8.23 -2.16
CA ILE A 50 9.58 -6.92 -1.82
C ILE A 50 8.07 -6.95 -2.08
N ALA A 51 7.66 -7.43 -3.27
CA ALA A 51 6.24 -7.59 -3.61
C ALA A 51 5.50 -8.49 -2.63
N LEU A 52 6.10 -9.64 -2.27
CA LEU A 52 5.49 -10.59 -1.33
C LEU A 52 5.27 -9.95 0.05
N ARG A 53 6.27 -9.25 0.60
CA ARG A 53 6.13 -8.60 1.91
C ARG A 53 5.11 -7.46 1.89
N ALA A 54 5.07 -6.68 0.80
CA ALA A 54 4.07 -5.63 0.64
C ALA A 54 2.64 -6.16 0.63
N ILE A 55 2.40 -7.30 -0.03
CA ILE A 55 1.07 -7.90 -0.15
C ILE A 55 0.67 -8.73 1.06
N ALA A 56 1.58 -9.53 1.61
CA ALA A 56 1.28 -10.44 2.71
C ALA A 56 1.34 -9.78 4.09
N ASN A 57 2.22 -8.79 4.27
CA ASN A 57 2.53 -8.20 5.58
C ASN A 57 2.33 -6.68 5.61
N THR A 58 1.85 -6.09 4.51
CA THR A 58 1.70 -4.64 4.36
C THR A 58 2.99 -3.88 4.70
N ASP A 59 4.14 -4.49 4.37
CA ASP A 59 5.48 -3.88 4.48
C ASP A 59 5.75 -3.02 3.25
N LEU A 60 5.31 -1.75 3.32
CA LEU A 60 5.39 -0.79 2.22
C LEU A 60 6.68 0.03 2.30
N VAL A 61 7.68 -0.43 1.56
CA VAL A 61 8.97 0.26 1.42
C VAL A 61 8.97 1.27 0.27
N ASP A 62 9.74 2.34 0.40
CA ASP A 62 9.91 3.33 -0.67
C ASP A 62 10.78 2.78 -1.82
N ASP A 63 10.17 1.98 -2.69
CA ASP A 63 10.81 1.38 -3.88
C ASP A 63 9.98 1.72 -5.13
N ALA A 64 10.63 2.31 -6.14
CA ALA A 64 9.95 2.76 -7.35
C ALA A 64 9.25 1.62 -8.12
N CYS A 65 9.84 0.41 -8.13
CA CYS A 65 9.24 -0.74 -8.80
C CYS A 65 8.04 -1.27 -8.00
N LEU A 66 8.11 -1.21 -6.66
CA LEU A 66 6.99 -1.54 -5.79
C LEU A 66 5.80 -0.59 -6.00
N LYS A 67 6.03 0.71 -6.11
CA LYS A 67 4.96 1.69 -6.39
C LYS A 67 4.20 1.32 -7.66
N CYS A 68 4.93 1.06 -8.75
CA CYS A 68 4.31 0.62 -10.00
C CYS A 68 3.70 -0.78 -9.92
N PHE A 69 4.21 -1.67 -9.05
CA PHE A 69 3.60 -2.98 -8.81
C PHE A 69 2.21 -2.84 -8.17
N ILE A 70 2.06 -1.97 -7.18
CA ILE A 70 0.75 -1.66 -6.56
C ILE A 70 -0.22 -1.09 -7.61
N LYS A 71 0.24 -0.13 -8.43
CA LYS A 71 -0.53 0.37 -9.57
C LYS A 71 -0.98 -0.77 -10.50
N CYS A 72 -0.07 -1.68 -10.88
CA CYS A 72 -0.39 -2.79 -11.77
C CYS A 72 -1.51 -3.67 -11.22
N LEU A 73 -1.45 -4.01 -9.93
CA LEU A 73 -2.52 -4.77 -9.28
C LEU A 73 -3.84 -4.00 -9.30
N ALA A 74 -3.82 -2.72 -8.95
CA ALA A 74 -5.01 -1.89 -8.88
C ALA A 74 -5.69 -1.71 -10.25
N ILE A 75 -4.92 -1.63 -11.33
CA ILE A 75 -5.46 -1.58 -12.70
C ILE A 75 -6.06 -2.93 -13.10
N ASN A 76 -5.37 -4.05 -12.86
CA ASN A 76 -5.88 -5.38 -13.23
C ASN A 76 -7.14 -5.77 -12.44
N LEU A 77 -7.29 -5.22 -11.23
CA LEU A 77 -8.51 -5.34 -10.43
C LEU A 77 -9.63 -4.37 -10.87
N ASN A 78 -9.36 -3.46 -11.80
CA ASN A 78 -10.20 -2.33 -12.18
C ASN A 78 -10.51 -1.37 -11.02
N PHE A 79 -9.72 -1.41 -9.96
CA PHE A 79 -9.88 -0.54 -8.80
C PHE A 79 -9.37 0.87 -9.10
N PHE A 80 -8.41 1.04 -9.99
CA PHE A 80 -7.77 2.34 -10.22
C PHE A 80 -8.05 2.89 -11.62
N ASN A 81 -8.63 4.09 -11.69
CA ASN A 81 -8.89 4.79 -12.94
C ASN A 81 -7.69 5.68 -13.28
N THR A 82 -6.95 5.33 -14.33
CA THR A 82 -5.74 6.08 -14.74
C THR A 82 -6.04 7.44 -15.36
N ALA A 83 -7.28 7.71 -15.78
CA ALA A 83 -7.66 9.01 -16.33
C ALA A 83 -7.96 10.02 -15.22
N THR A 84 -8.49 9.57 -14.08
CA THR A 84 -8.80 10.43 -12.93
C THR A 84 -7.78 10.34 -11.80
N GLY A 85 -6.93 9.30 -11.79
CA GLY A 85 -6.02 9.02 -10.69
C GLY A 85 -6.70 8.51 -9.42
N MET A 86 -7.98 8.14 -9.50
CA MET A 86 -8.81 7.78 -8.34
C MET A 86 -9.13 6.29 -8.31
N VAL A 87 -9.34 5.78 -7.10
CA VAL A 87 -9.84 4.43 -6.85
C VAL A 87 -11.38 4.37 -6.88
N ASP A 88 -11.92 3.35 -7.54
CA ASP A 88 -13.35 3.05 -7.59
C ASP A 88 -13.85 2.52 -6.25
N GLN A 89 -14.50 3.41 -5.51
CA GLN A 89 -15.08 3.13 -4.20
C GLN A 89 -16.10 2.00 -4.21
N ALA A 90 -17.03 1.98 -5.17
CA ALA A 90 -18.10 1.00 -5.19
C ALA A 90 -17.53 -0.40 -5.43
N LEU A 91 -16.55 -0.49 -6.33
CA LEU A 91 -15.91 -1.75 -6.65
C LEU A 91 -15.09 -2.29 -5.46
N VAL A 92 -14.27 -1.45 -4.81
CA VAL A 92 -13.47 -1.87 -3.64
C VAL A 92 -14.35 -2.37 -2.49
N VAL A 93 -15.39 -1.60 -2.11
CA VAL A 93 -16.31 -1.96 -1.03
C VAL A 93 -17.05 -3.27 -1.32
N SER A 94 -17.36 -3.55 -2.60
CA SER A 94 -18.01 -4.81 -3.00
C SER A 94 -17.09 -6.03 -2.95
N LYS A 95 -15.76 -5.83 -2.99
CA LYS A 95 -14.76 -6.90 -3.12
C LYS A 95 -13.98 -7.18 -1.84
N ILE A 96 -13.81 -6.19 -0.98
CA ILE A 96 -13.02 -6.31 0.25
C ILE A 96 -13.95 -6.18 1.46
N ALA A 97 -14.23 -7.32 2.10
CA ALA A 97 -15.12 -7.37 3.26
C ALA A 97 -14.56 -6.54 4.43
N GLY A 98 -15.39 -5.67 5.01
CA GLY A 98 -15.01 -4.82 6.15
C GLY A 98 -14.44 -3.45 5.78
N VAL A 99 -14.36 -3.13 4.48
CA VAL A 99 -14.02 -1.78 4.01
C VAL A 99 -15.28 -0.93 3.87
N THR A 100 -15.23 0.31 4.36
CA THR A 100 -16.33 1.26 4.22
C THR A 100 -16.08 2.27 3.11
N PRO A 101 -17.14 2.88 2.53
CA PRO A 101 -17.00 3.91 1.51
C PRO A 101 -16.19 5.14 1.99
N GLU A 102 -16.30 5.48 3.27
CA GLU A 102 -15.64 6.65 3.88
C GLU A 102 -14.12 6.50 3.86
N ILE A 103 -13.59 5.29 4.09
CA ILE A 103 -12.15 5.01 4.00
C ILE A 103 -11.64 5.30 2.59
N ILE A 104 -12.39 4.89 1.56
CA ILE A 104 -11.97 5.07 0.17
C ILE A 104 -12.05 6.54 -0.25
N SER A 105 -13.13 7.25 0.11
CA SER A 105 -13.24 8.68 -0.16
C SER A 105 -12.11 9.46 0.52
N TYR A 106 -11.85 9.18 1.80
CA TYR A 106 -10.78 9.82 2.56
C TYR A 106 -9.41 9.67 1.86
N CYS A 107 -9.08 8.45 1.42
CA CYS A 107 -7.80 8.22 0.76
C CYS A 107 -7.75 8.82 -0.66
N ASN A 108 -8.83 8.76 -1.43
CA ASN A 108 -8.90 9.43 -2.73
C ASN A 108 -8.69 10.94 -2.60
N ASP A 109 -9.31 11.58 -1.60
CA ASP A 109 -9.21 13.03 -1.39
C ASP A 109 -7.77 13.46 -1.03
N LEU A 110 -7.03 12.60 -0.32
CA LEU A 110 -5.63 12.86 0.03
C LEU A 110 -4.66 12.65 -1.14
N THR A 111 -5.01 11.81 -2.12
CA THR A 111 -4.08 11.41 -3.19
C THR A 111 -4.46 11.94 -4.58
N ASN A 112 -5.57 12.68 -4.72
CA ASN A 112 -6.10 13.14 -6.01
C ASN A 112 -5.20 14.11 -6.80
N ASN A 113 -4.18 14.70 -6.18
CA ASN A 113 -3.27 15.66 -6.81
C ASN A 113 -1.94 15.05 -7.26
N GLU A 114 -1.74 13.74 -7.08
CA GLU A 114 -0.51 13.08 -7.49
C GLU A 114 -0.47 12.85 -9.02
N MET A 115 0.59 13.35 -9.65
CA MET A 115 0.78 13.27 -11.10
C MET A 115 1.48 11.98 -11.53
N ASP A 116 2.35 11.42 -10.69
CA ASP A 116 2.93 10.11 -10.94
C ASP A 116 1.91 9.04 -10.58
N VAL A 117 1.35 8.40 -11.61
CA VAL A 117 0.33 7.36 -11.46
C VAL A 117 0.79 6.18 -10.59
N CYS A 118 2.09 5.84 -10.60
CA CYS A 118 2.62 4.81 -9.71
C CYS A 118 2.66 5.30 -8.27
N GLN A 119 3.07 6.55 -8.04
CA GLN A 119 3.08 7.18 -6.73
C GLN A 119 1.66 7.31 -6.17
N GLY A 120 0.70 7.78 -6.97
CA GLY A 120 -0.68 7.97 -6.53
C GLY A 120 -1.37 6.67 -6.12
N ALA A 121 -1.16 5.59 -6.88
CA ALA A 121 -1.67 4.27 -6.50
C ALA A 121 -1.02 3.74 -5.21
N TYR A 122 0.29 3.99 -5.04
CA TYR A 122 1.01 3.60 -3.84
C TYR A 122 0.56 4.38 -2.61
N ASP A 123 0.43 5.71 -2.72
CA ASP A 123 0.00 6.58 -1.62
C ASP A 123 -1.44 6.26 -1.21
N PHE A 124 -2.29 5.94 -2.18
CA PHE A 124 -3.64 5.45 -1.87
C PHE A 124 -3.55 4.17 -1.02
N PHE A 125 -2.70 3.21 -1.41
CA PHE A 125 -2.58 1.95 -0.70
C PHE A 125 -1.97 2.12 0.71
N VAL A 126 -1.00 3.03 0.87
CA VAL A 126 -0.46 3.44 2.17
C VAL A 126 -1.56 4.05 3.04
N CYS A 127 -2.32 5.00 2.51
CA CYS A 127 -3.44 5.61 3.21
C CYS A 127 -4.49 4.56 3.61
N PHE A 128 -4.85 3.67 2.69
CA PHE A 128 -5.84 2.63 2.92
C PHE A 128 -5.41 1.69 4.05
N ALA A 129 -4.16 1.21 4.02
CA ALA A 129 -3.59 0.39 5.08
C ALA A 129 -3.63 1.10 6.43
N PHE A 130 -3.22 2.38 6.47
CA PHE A 130 -3.27 3.19 7.67
C PHE A 130 -4.71 3.39 8.18
N ALA A 131 -5.64 3.73 7.31
CA ALA A 131 -7.03 3.98 7.67
C ALA A 131 -7.70 2.72 8.21
N VAL A 132 -7.49 1.57 7.57
CA VAL A 132 -8.03 0.28 8.05
C VAL A 132 -7.41 -0.13 9.38
N ALA A 133 -6.08 -0.03 9.53
CA ALA A 133 -5.39 -0.41 10.76
C ALA A 133 -5.88 0.43 11.96
N ASN A 134 -6.23 1.70 11.75
CA ASN A 134 -6.69 2.60 12.80
C ASN A 134 -8.22 2.65 12.96
N ALA A 135 -9.00 2.28 11.94
CA ALA A 135 -10.46 2.19 12.02
C ALA A 135 -10.93 1.05 12.95
N THR A 136 -10.08 0.06 13.21
CA THR A 136 -10.35 -1.05 14.15
C THR A 136 -10.02 -0.73 15.61
N MET A 137 -9.58 0.51 15.91
CA MET A 137 -9.34 1.00 17.28
C MET A 137 -10.45 1.94 17.80
N ILE A 138 -11.60 2.00 17.13
CA ILE A 138 -12.80 2.75 17.55
C ILE A 138 -13.97 1.78 17.75
#